data_AF-G1UY64-F1
#
_entry.id   AF-G1UY64-F1
#
_cell.length_a   1.000
_cell.length_b   1.000
_cell.length_c   1.000
_cell.angle_alpha   90.00
_cell.angle_beta   90.00
_cell.angle_gamma   90.00
#
_symmetry.space_group_name_H-M   'P 1'
#
loop_
_entity.id
_entity.type
_entity.pdbx_description
1 polymer ?
#
loop_
_entity_poly.entity_id
_entity_poly.type
_entity_poly.pdbx_seq_one_letter_code
_entity_poly.pdbx_strand_id
1 'polypeptide(L)'
;MFYGLQFNTSGGESMQVVINTALQVYARASSGGIFGEWKYVCGPGEGDGALEVEKATVAEKAYRLASPMTITFAGDAQGAVSFDGSGNVTATLSVRNGSVDVSDLVNDSLNALIRDKNSILMKKVQSMIDEAISYHVNKSGWHVSQDRGGN
;
A
#
# COMPACT_ATOMS: atom_id res chain seq x y z
N MET A 1 47.43 10.58 26.46
CA MET A 1 47.40 10.22 27.90
C MET A 1 46.23 9.28 28.09
N PHE A 2 46.44 8.07 28.61
CA PHE A 2 45.34 7.15 28.94
C PHE A 2 44.93 7.42 30.39
N TYR A 3 43.67 7.76 30.63
CA TYR A 3 43.11 7.86 31.98
C TYR A 3 42.44 6.52 32.29
N GLY A 4 42.74 5.92 33.44
CA GLY A 4 42.19 4.61 33.72
C GLY A 4 42.29 4.14 35.16
N LEU A 5 41.64 3.01 35.42
CA LEU A 5 41.61 2.31 36.69
C LEU A 5 42.25 0.94 36.51
N GLN A 6 43.01 0.51 37.52
CA GLN A 6 43.51 -0.86 37.63
C GLN A 6 42.87 -1.54 38.84
N PHE A 7 42.38 -2.75 38.62
CA PHE A 7 41.79 -3.61 39.63
C PHE A 7 42.69 -4.83 39.81
N ASN A 8 43.28 -4.99 40.99
CA ASN A 8 44.14 -6.12 41.31
C ASN A 8 43.32 -7.18 42.07
N THR A 9 43.45 -8.44 41.68
CA THR A 9 42.89 -9.56 42.43
C THR A 9 43.93 -10.09 43.42
N SER A 10 43.48 -10.77 44.48
CA SER A 10 44.37 -11.42 45.44
C SER A 10 45.16 -12.59 44.85
N GLY A 11 44.75 -13.10 43.67
CA GLY A 11 45.41 -14.18 42.94
C GLY A 11 46.56 -13.72 42.03
N GLY A 12 46.95 -12.44 42.07
CA GLY A 12 48.01 -11.90 41.20
C GLY A 12 47.56 -11.60 39.77
N GLU A 13 46.26 -11.71 39.48
CA GLU A 13 45.68 -11.25 38.23
C GLU A 13 45.20 -9.80 38.39
N SER A 14 45.08 -9.10 37.27
CA SER A 14 44.68 -7.69 37.24
C SER A 14 43.87 -7.39 36.00
N MET A 15 42.97 -6.42 36.12
CA MET A 15 42.24 -5.84 35.01
C MET A 15 42.53 -4.35 34.94
N GLN A 16 42.60 -3.82 33.72
CA GLN A 16 42.69 -2.39 33.48
C GLN A 16 41.55 -1.95 32.57
N VAL A 17 41.00 -0.77 32.86
CA VAL A 17 40.04 -0.07 32.00
C VAL A 17 40.57 1.34 31.77
N VAL A 18 40.65 1.75 30.50
CA VAL A 18 41.19 3.07 30.11
C VAL A 18 40.27 3.77 29.13
N ILE A 19 40.35 5.10 29.12
CA ILE A 19 39.77 5.96 28.11
C ILE A 19 40.90 6.70 27.41
N ASN A 20 40.92 6.66 26.08
CA ASN A 20 41.89 7.38 25.28
C ASN A 20 41.41 8.80 24.94
N THR A 21 42.21 9.55 24.17
CA THR A 21 41.89 10.94 23.78
C THR A 21 40.75 11.05 22.76
N ALA A 22 40.39 9.95 22.10
CA ALA A 22 39.23 9.87 21.22
C ALA A 22 37.94 9.47 21.97
N LEU A 23 37.96 9.46 23.31
CA LEU A 23 36.83 9.03 24.16
C LEU A 23 36.44 7.56 23.95
N GLN A 24 37.40 6.73 23.54
CA GLN A 24 37.22 5.29 23.39
C GLN A 24 37.66 4.56 24.66
N VAL A 25 36.78 3.70 25.17
CA VAL A 25 36.98 2.83 26.31
C VAL A 25 37.62 1.51 25.85
N TYR A 26 38.71 1.13 26.50
CA TYR A 26 39.38 -0.15 26.30
C TYR A 26 39.54 -0.87 27.63
N ALA A 27 39.54 -2.21 27.58
CA ALA A 27 39.83 -3.06 28.72
C ALA A 27 40.83 -4.16 28.36
N ARG A 28 41.60 -4.61 29.35
CA ARG A 28 42.43 -5.81 29.25
C ARG A 28 42.55 -6.49 30.60
N ALA A 29 42.84 -7.78 30.59
CA ALA A 29 43.13 -8.57 31.78
C ALA A 29 44.54 -9.18 31.67
N SER A 30 45.12 -9.49 32.83
CA SER A 30 46.35 -10.26 32.90
C SER A 30 46.07 -11.73 33.18
N SER A 31 46.85 -12.62 32.59
CA SER A 31 46.95 -14.02 33.01
C SER A 31 48.35 -14.29 33.54
N GLY A 32 48.46 -14.83 34.76
CA GLY A 32 49.76 -15.03 35.42
C GLY A 32 50.58 -13.74 35.60
N GLY A 33 49.90 -12.60 35.78
CA GLY A 33 50.52 -11.28 35.92
C GLY A 33 50.95 -10.61 34.59
N ILE A 34 50.76 -11.28 33.44
CA ILE A 34 51.09 -10.72 32.12
C ILE A 34 49.82 -10.19 31.45
N PHE A 35 49.80 -8.90 31.12
CA PHE A 35 48.69 -8.28 30.41
C PHE A 35 48.65 -8.69 28.93
N GLY A 36 47.45 -9.05 28.46
CA GLY A 36 47.17 -9.20 27.04
C GLY A 36 47.02 -7.86 26.30
N GLU A 37 46.63 -7.95 25.03
CA GLU A 37 46.30 -6.78 24.21
C GLU A 37 45.08 -6.02 24.74
N TRP A 38 45.03 -4.72 24.43
CA TRP A 38 43.87 -3.89 24.72
C TRP A 38 42.69 -4.31 23.84
N LYS A 39 41.56 -4.62 24.46
CA LYS A 39 40.29 -4.86 23.77
C LYS A 39 39.43 -3.62 23.83
N TYR A 40 38.88 -3.23 22.70
CA TYR A 40 37.92 -2.14 22.64
C TYR A 40 36.61 -2.53 23.34
N VAL A 41 36.01 -1.60 24.08
CA VAL A 41 34.78 -1.83 24.85
C VAL A 41 33.64 -0.98 24.33
N CYS A 42 33.85 0.33 24.13
CA CYS A 42 32.89 1.28 23.55
C CYS A 42 33.49 2.66 23.27
N GLY A 43 32.84 3.49 22.46
CA GLY A 43 33.34 4.81 22.06
C GLY A 43 32.92 5.25 20.64
N PRO A 44 33.24 6.49 20.25
CA PRO A 44 32.98 6.99 18.89
C PRO A 44 34.06 6.51 17.90
N GLY A 45 33.74 5.55 17.02
CA GLY A 45 34.71 4.74 16.25
C GLY A 45 35.55 3.89 17.23
N GLU A 46 36.10 2.72 16.98
CA GLU A 46 36.31 1.87 15.82
C GLU A 46 35.45 0.60 16.01
N GLY A 47 34.97 0.00 14.93
CA GLY A 47 33.86 -0.96 14.97
C GLY A 47 34.18 -2.29 15.65
N ASP A 48 33.52 -2.55 16.78
CA ASP A 48 33.02 -3.86 17.29
C ASP A 48 32.61 -3.82 18.78
N GLY A 49 32.90 -2.74 19.50
CA GLY A 49 32.49 -2.51 20.90
C GLY A 49 31.25 -1.62 21.07
N ALA A 50 30.28 -1.65 20.15
CA ALA A 50 28.98 -1.11 20.52
C ALA A 50 28.33 -2.13 21.46
N LEU A 51 27.95 -1.72 22.67
CA LEU A 51 26.89 -2.40 23.45
C LEU A 51 25.65 -2.49 22.56
N GLU A 52 25.56 -3.48 21.68
CA GLU A 52 24.44 -3.82 20.78
C GLU A 52 23.44 -2.67 20.56
N VAL A 53 23.96 -1.51 20.14
CA VAL A 53 23.16 -0.42 19.59
C VAL A 53 22.71 -0.84 18.18
N GLU A 54 22.92 -2.10 17.79
CA GLU A 54 22.22 -2.75 16.68
C GLU A 54 20.71 -2.54 16.80
N LYS A 55 20.16 -2.39 18.02
CA LYS A 55 18.75 -2.02 18.18
C LYS A 55 18.42 -0.54 17.98
N ALA A 56 19.36 0.40 18.14
CA ALA A 56 19.09 1.83 18.00
C ALA A 56 19.51 2.41 16.63
N THR A 57 20.47 1.81 15.92
CA THR A 57 20.77 2.18 14.52
C THR A 57 19.68 1.73 13.54
N VAL A 58 18.86 0.73 13.93
CA VAL A 58 17.65 0.33 13.19
C VAL A 58 16.53 1.38 13.29
N ALA A 59 16.59 2.31 14.26
CA ALA A 59 15.54 3.29 14.49
C ALA A 59 15.67 4.57 13.63
N GLU A 60 16.85 4.91 13.11
CA GLU A 60 17.03 6.19 12.38
C GLU A 60 16.46 6.15 10.96
N LYS A 61 16.34 4.97 10.36
CA LYS A 61 15.57 4.72 9.14
C LYS A 61 15.09 3.28 9.20
N ALA A 62 13.78 3.06 9.39
CA ALA A 62 13.20 1.72 9.31
C ALA A 62 13.30 1.22 7.86
N TYR A 63 14.49 0.77 7.45
CA TYR A 63 14.75 0.31 6.09
C TYR A 63 13.93 -0.95 5.80
N ARG A 64 13.65 -1.78 6.83
CA ARG A 64 12.91 -3.04 6.68
C ARG A 64 12.16 -3.44 7.96
N LEU A 65 11.03 -4.13 7.82
CA LEU A 65 10.34 -4.79 8.91
C LEU A 65 11.13 -6.02 9.35
N ALA A 66 11.30 -6.21 10.67
CA ALA A 66 11.98 -7.38 11.24
C ALA A 66 11.30 -8.71 10.87
N SER A 67 9.98 -8.68 10.68
CA SER A 67 9.22 -9.77 10.08
C SER A 67 8.37 -9.21 8.94
N PRO A 68 8.53 -9.69 7.69
CA PRO A 68 7.68 -9.28 6.57
C PRO A 68 6.20 -9.51 6.89
N MET A 69 5.35 -8.60 6.42
CA MET A 69 3.89 -8.72 6.57
C MET A 69 3.25 -9.01 5.22
N THR A 70 2.21 -9.84 5.23
CA THR A 70 1.34 -10.03 4.06
C THR A 70 0.10 -9.15 4.21
N ILE A 71 -0.11 -8.27 3.23
CA ILE A 71 -1.30 -7.43 3.12
C ILE A 71 -2.28 -8.15 2.20
N THR A 72 -3.47 -8.47 2.71
CA THR A 72 -4.52 -9.17 1.96
C THR A 72 -5.64 -8.21 1.62
N PHE A 73 -6.04 -8.19 0.34
CA PHE A 73 -7.18 -7.46 -0.18
C PHE A 73 -8.34 -8.44 -0.37
N ALA A 74 -9.50 -8.06 0.14
CA ALA A 74 -10.71 -8.89 0.13
C ALA A 74 -11.92 -8.08 -0.33
N GLY A 75 -12.99 -8.79 -0.72
CA GLY A 75 -14.20 -8.20 -1.28
C GLY A 75 -14.15 -8.20 -2.81
N ASP A 76 -14.40 -7.05 -3.39
CA ASP A 76 -14.52 -6.86 -4.83
C ASP A 76 -13.18 -6.91 -5.56
N ALA A 77 -12.12 -6.37 -4.94
CA ALA A 77 -10.75 -6.56 -5.38
C ALA A 77 -10.06 -7.56 -4.45
N GLN A 78 -9.56 -8.65 -5.02
CA GLN A 78 -8.92 -9.74 -4.30
C GLN A 78 -7.47 -9.91 -4.72
N GLY A 79 -6.59 -10.10 -3.74
CA GLY A 79 -5.18 -10.34 -3.95
C GLY A 79 -4.40 -10.24 -2.64
N ALA A 80 -3.11 -10.51 -2.68
CA ALA A 80 -2.23 -10.31 -1.54
C ALA A 80 -0.84 -9.87 -2.00
N VAL A 81 -0.15 -9.10 -1.17
CA VAL A 81 1.24 -8.69 -1.41
C VAL A 81 2.02 -8.77 -0.11
N SER A 82 3.26 -9.27 -0.17
CA SER A 82 4.18 -9.22 0.96
C SER A 82 4.98 -7.93 0.94
N PHE A 83 5.11 -7.29 2.09
CA PHE A 83 5.83 -6.05 2.27
C PHE A 83 6.79 -6.18 3.45
N ASP A 84 8.05 -5.82 3.23
CA ASP A 84 9.08 -5.80 4.26
C ASP A 84 9.76 -4.44 4.38
N GLY A 85 9.29 -3.38 3.70
CA GLY A 85 9.88 -2.04 3.78
C GLY A 85 11.15 -1.80 2.94
N SER A 86 11.77 -2.84 2.36
CA SER A 86 13.04 -2.71 1.62
C SER A 86 12.95 -1.87 0.35
N GLY A 87 11.75 -1.65 -0.18
CA GLY A 87 11.48 -0.86 -1.37
C GLY A 87 10.00 -0.83 -1.73
N ASN A 88 9.69 -0.25 -2.88
CA ASN A 88 8.34 -0.21 -3.42
C ASN A 88 7.91 -1.61 -3.89
N VAL A 89 6.66 -1.97 -3.62
CA VAL A 89 6.02 -3.20 -4.11
C VAL A 89 4.75 -2.87 -4.88
N THR A 90 4.38 -3.72 -5.82
CA THR A 90 3.12 -3.61 -6.57
C THR A 90 2.23 -4.79 -6.21
N ALA A 91 0.99 -4.51 -5.81
CA ALA A 91 -0.04 -5.52 -5.60
C ALA A 91 -0.83 -5.70 -6.89
N THR A 92 -0.83 -6.92 -7.44
CA THR A 92 -1.73 -7.29 -8.53
C THR A 92 -3.05 -7.78 -7.93
N LEU A 93 -4.15 -7.12 -8.28
CA LEU A 93 -5.49 -7.44 -7.79
C LEU A 93 -6.35 -7.98 -8.92
N SER A 94 -7.24 -8.91 -8.56
CA SER A 94 -8.28 -9.44 -9.44
C SER A 94 -9.65 -8.94 -8.99
N VAL A 95 -10.52 -8.58 -9.92
CA VAL A 95 -11.91 -8.22 -9.59
C VAL A 95 -12.74 -9.49 -9.47
N ARG A 96 -13.50 -9.63 -8.38
CA ARG A 96 -14.37 -10.77 -8.14
C ARG A 96 -15.51 -10.79 -9.15
N ASN A 97 -15.82 -11.97 -9.69
CA ASN A 97 -16.98 -12.12 -10.55
C ASN A 97 -18.27 -11.76 -9.80
N GLY A 98 -19.08 -10.87 -10.37
CA GLY A 98 -20.28 -10.33 -9.72
C GLY A 98 -20.04 -9.17 -8.76
N SER A 99 -18.84 -8.58 -8.72
CA SER A 99 -18.57 -7.32 -8.00
C SER A 99 -19.28 -6.11 -8.62
N VAL A 100 -19.65 -6.19 -9.90
CA VAL A 100 -20.42 -5.13 -10.57
C VAL A 100 -21.91 -5.40 -10.37
N ASP A 101 -22.60 -4.43 -9.75
CA ASP A 101 -24.06 -4.40 -9.75
C ASP A 101 -24.56 -4.19 -11.18
N VAL A 102 -25.00 -5.30 -11.80
CA VAL A 102 -25.49 -5.33 -13.18
C VAL A 102 -26.69 -4.38 -13.37
N SER A 103 -27.41 -4.04 -12.30
CA SER A 103 -28.49 -3.05 -12.32
C SER A 103 -28.04 -1.67 -12.79
N ASP A 104 -26.85 -1.22 -12.40
CA ASP A 104 -26.36 0.11 -12.78
C ASP A 104 -26.01 0.14 -14.27
N LEU A 105 -25.36 -0.93 -14.75
CA LEU A 105 -25.03 -1.10 -16.17
C LEU A 105 -26.28 -1.21 -17.05
N VAL A 106 -27.30 -1.94 -16.58
CA VAL A 106 -28.56 -2.16 -17.31
C VAL A 106 -29.40 -0.89 -17.37
N ASN A 107 -29.49 -0.14 -16.27
CA ASN A 107 -30.30 1.08 -16.21
C ASN A 107 -29.76 2.18 -17.13
N ASP A 108 -28.45 2.43 -17.12
CA ASP A 108 -27.83 3.43 -17.98
C ASP A 108 -27.94 3.06 -19.47
N SER A 109 -27.71 1.79 -19.79
CA SER A 109 -27.83 1.27 -21.17
C SER A 109 -29.26 1.32 -21.69
N LEU A 110 -30.24 0.99 -20.84
CA LEU A 110 -31.67 1.07 -21.19
C LEU A 110 -32.11 2.52 -21.38
N ASN A 111 -31.67 3.43 -20.51
CA ASN A 111 -31.94 4.86 -20.61
C ASN A 111 -31.33 5.46 -21.89
N ALA A 112 -30.15 5.00 -22.30
CA ALA A 112 -29.54 5.39 -23.57
C ALA A 112 -30.36 4.87 -24.78
N LEU A 113 -30.80 3.62 -24.73
CA LEU A 113 -31.60 2.99 -25.79
C LEU A 113 -33.00 3.61 -25.93
N ILE A 114 -33.61 4.09 -24.85
CA ILE A 114 -34.89 4.80 -24.87
C ILE A 114 -34.70 6.22 -25.44
N ARG A 115 -33.60 6.91 -25.11
CA ARG A 115 -33.35 8.27 -25.62
C ARG A 115 -32.97 8.30 -27.10
N ASP A 116 -32.35 7.25 -27.62
CA ASP A 116 -32.02 7.17 -29.04
C ASP A 116 -33.28 7.00 -29.90
N LYS A 117 -33.63 8.02 -30.67
CA LYS A 117 -34.75 8.00 -31.63
C LYS A 117 -34.57 6.92 -32.71
N ASN A 118 -33.34 6.49 -32.97
CA ASN A 118 -33.01 5.44 -33.93
C ASN A 118 -32.99 4.03 -33.33
N SER A 119 -33.21 3.92 -32.02
CA SER A 119 -33.37 2.65 -31.32
C SER A 119 -34.50 1.81 -31.91
N ILE A 120 -34.31 0.49 -31.90
CA ILE A 120 -35.33 -0.48 -32.35
C ILE A 120 -36.65 -0.27 -31.57
N LEU A 121 -36.57 0.04 -30.28
CA LEU A 121 -37.74 0.28 -29.44
C LEU A 121 -38.49 1.54 -29.89
N MET A 122 -37.77 2.66 -30.10
CA MET A 122 -38.40 3.91 -30.53
C MET A 122 -38.92 3.86 -31.95
N LYS A 123 -38.23 3.17 -32.87
CA LYS A 123 -38.74 2.89 -34.22
C LYS A 123 -40.03 2.07 -34.19
N LYS A 124 -40.12 1.08 -33.29
CA LYS A 124 -41.33 0.28 -33.13
C LYS A 124 -42.49 1.11 -32.57
N VAL A 125 -42.24 1.96 -31.58
CA VAL A 125 -43.23 2.92 -31.06
C VAL A 125 -43.70 3.86 -32.17
N GLN A 126 -42.78 4.42 -32.96
CA GLN A 126 -43.12 5.28 -34.09
C GLN A 126 -43.98 4.54 -35.13
N SER A 127 -43.61 3.31 -35.50
CA SER A 127 -44.40 2.49 -36.42
C SER A 127 -45.82 2.23 -35.90
N MET A 128 -45.97 1.95 -34.61
CA MET A 128 -47.29 1.74 -33.99
C MET A 128 -48.14 3.03 -34.00
N ILE A 129 -47.51 4.18 -33.77
CA ILE A 129 -48.18 5.49 -33.87
C ILE A 129 -48.62 5.74 -35.31
N ASP A 130 -47.74 5.50 -36.28
CA ASP A 130 -48.02 5.71 -37.70
C ASP A 130 -49.16 4.80 -38.19
N GLU A 131 -49.17 3.53 -37.75
CA GLU A 131 -50.26 2.59 -38.02
C GLU A 131 -51.59 3.03 -37.39
N ALA A 132 -51.57 3.48 -36.14
CA ALA A 132 -52.76 3.95 -35.44
C ALA A 132 -53.34 5.21 -36.12
N ILE A 133 -52.49 6.15 -36.54
CA ILE A 133 -52.87 7.33 -37.31
C ILE A 133 -53.47 6.89 -38.64
N SER A 134 -52.81 5.98 -39.36
CA SER A 134 -53.28 5.48 -40.65
C SER A 134 -54.67 4.81 -40.53
N TYR A 135 -54.90 4.04 -39.48
CA TYR A 135 -56.20 3.44 -39.21
C TYR A 135 -57.30 4.48 -38.99
N HIS A 136 -57.04 5.50 -38.17
CA HIS A 136 -58.03 6.53 -37.84
C HIS A 136 -58.29 7.53 -38.97
N VAL A 137 -57.27 7.90 -39.73
CA VAL A 137 -57.42 8.89 -40.81
C VAL A 137 -57.97 8.24 -42.08
N ASN A 138 -57.44 7.08 -42.46
CA ASN A 138 -57.70 6.50 -43.79
C ASN A 138 -58.76 5.40 -43.77
N LYS A 139 -58.94 4.69 -42.65
CA LYS A 139 -59.74 3.45 -42.61
C LYS A 139 -61.07 3.60 -41.86
N SER A 140 -61.15 4.46 -40.85
CA SER A 140 -62.40 4.69 -40.09
C SER A 140 -63.28 5.82 -40.64
N GLY A 141 -62.83 6.52 -41.71
CA GLY A 141 -63.59 7.61 -42.34
C GLY A 141 -63.63 8.91 -41.53
N TRP A 142 -62.84 9.02 -40.45
CA TRP A 142 -62.67 10.26 -39.69
C TRP A 142 -61.60 11.13 -40.34
N HIS A 143 -62.01 12.23 -40.97
CA HIS A 143 -61.07 13.26 -41.41
C HIS A 143 -60.73 14.17 -40.24
N VAL A 144 -59.44 14.28 -39.90
CA VAL A 144 -58.97 15.34 -38.99
C VAL A 144 -59.14 16.66 -39.73
N SER A 145 -60.17 17.44 -39.39
CA SER A 145 -60.23 18.82 -39.87
C SER A 145 -59.12 19.59 -39.17
N GLN A 146 -58.06 19.98 -39.89
CA GLN A 146 -57.23 21.08 -39.43
C GLN A 146 -58.13 22.31 -39.41
N ASP A 147 -58.52 22.77 -38.21
CA ASP A 147 -59.01 24.13 -38.07
C ASP A 147 -57.83 25.04 -38.42
N ARG A 148 -57.80 25.50 -39.67
CA ARG A 148 -56.94 26.60 -40.06
C ARG A 148 -57.58 27.81 -39.40
N GLY A 149 -57.19 28.08 -38.16
CA GLY A 149 -57.47 29.33 -37.49
C GLY A 149 -57.12 30.47 -38.44
N GLY A 150 -58.15 30.99 -39.10
CA GLY A 150 -58.04 32.14 -39.96
C GLY A 150 -57.83 33.34 -39.06
N ASN A 151 -56.75 34.07 -39.34
CA ASN A 151 -56.40 35.42 -38.90
C ASN A 151 -57.21 36.02 -37.74
#